data_AF-X1V526-F1
#
_entry.id   AF-X1V526-F1
#
_cell.length_a   1.000
_cell.length_b   1.000
_cell.length_c   1.000
_cell.angle_alpha   90.00
_cell.angle_beta   90.00
_cell.angle_gamma   90.00
#
_symmetry.space_group_name_H-M   'P 1'
#
loop_
_entity.id
_entity.type
_entity.pdbx_description
1 polymer ?
#
loop_
_entity_poly.entity_id
_entity_poly.type
_entity_poly.pdbx_seq_one_letter_code
_entity_poly.pdbx_strand_id
1 'polypeptide(L)'
;MVKSTTKKRQKFSLKSIEKISNQKVIGYINDLIKFLKKKLGSDKIISIILFGSNIYLNDTSKISDCDILVILSDDISDTEINSLEKYFFELEIKHELNIKPKNFLDSVLKIIEKSTGMYVSHFVTRKSYWLTKKFAKIFRVNRIFAYMFAPRNIVIKSMISSSIILLGDDLRYIDNEITINS
;
A
#
# COMPACT_ATOMS: atom_id res chain seq x y z
N MET A 1 30.90 -1.31 19.19
CA MET A 1 30.63 -2.54 18.43
C MET A 1 29.12 -2.76 18.40
N VAL A 2 28.43 -2.21 17.39
CA VAL A 2 26.96 -2.28 17.28
C VAL A 2 26.60 -3.65 16.69
N LYS A 3 25.96 -4.50 17.49
CA LYS A 3 25.46 -5.81 17.04
C LYS A 3 24.36 -5.57 16.00
N SER A 4 24.65 -5.82 14.73
CA SER A 4 23.64 -5.84 13.68
C SER A 4 22.73 -7.06 13.90
N THR A 5 21.59 -6.84 14.52
CA THR A 5 20.51 -7.83 14.59
C THR A 5 19.93 -7.96 13.19
N THR A 6 20.39 -8.97 12.46
CA THR A 6 19.83 -9.42 11.19
C THR A 6 18.39 -9.88 11.45
N LYS A 7 17.44 -8.95 11.32
CA LYS A 7 16.01 -9.21 11.48
C LYS A 7 15.61 -10.18 10.37
N LYS A 8 15.28 -11.41 10.78
CA LYS A 8 14.82 -12.52 9.94
C LYS A 8 13.63 -12.03 9.10
N ARG A 9 13.84 -11.76 7.80
CA ARG A 9 12.79 -11.36 6.85
C ARG A 9 11.60 -12.32 7.02
N GLN A 10 10.46 -11.80 7.47
CA GLN A 10 9.29 -12.62 7.73
C GLN A 10 8.87 -13.31 6.42
N LYS A 11 8.83 -14.63 6.49
CA LYS A 11 8.30 -15.52 5.45
C LYS A 11 6.90 -15.04 5.09
N PHE A 12 6.61 -14.92 3.79
CA PHE A 12 5.28 -14.66 3.23
C PHE A 12 4.19 -15.34 4.07
N SER A 13 3.35 -14.54 4.74
CA SER A 13 2.28 -15.09 5.58
C SER A 13 1.10 -15.45 4.67
N LEU A 14 1.14 -16.64 4.09
CA LEU A 14 0.01 -17.25 3.38
C LEU A 14 -1.28 -17.22 4.22
N LYS A 15 -1.14 -17.31 5.56
CA LYS A 15 -2.23 -17.18 6.55
C LYS A 15 -3.01 -15.87 6.48
N SER A 16 -2.40 -14.80 5.93
CA SER A 16 -3.05 -13.50 5.77
C SER A 16 -3.96 -13.46 4.54
N ILE A 17 -3.61 -14.20 3.48
CA ILE A 17 -4.36 -14.27 2.22
C ILE A 17 -5.54 -15.23 2.32
N GLU A 18 -5.43 -16.30 3.11
CA GLU A 18 -6.51 -17.26 3.40
C GLU A 18 -7.78 -16.59 3.95
N LYS A 19 -7.65 -15.39 4.52
CA LYS A 19 -8.76 -14.61 5.07
C LYS A 19 -9.54 -13.83 4.00
N ILE A 20 -8.99 -13.67 2.78
CA ILE A 20 -9.62 -12.92 1.70
C ILE A 20 -10.58 -13.84 0.94
N SER A 21 -11.88 -13.52 0.93
CA SER A 21 -12.88 -14.34 0.23
C SER A 21 -12.99 -14.05 -1.27
N ASN A 22 -12.58 -12.84 -1.71
CA ASN A 22 -12.74 -12.38 -3.08
C ASN A 22 -11.62 -12.93 -3.99
N GLN A 23 -11.98 -13.84 -4.91
CA GLN A 23 -11.04 -14.48 -5.83
C GLN A 23 -10.35 -13.52 -6.80
N LYS A 24 -11.01 -12.43 -7.21
CA LYS A 24 -10.39 -11.40 -8.07
C LYS A 24 -9.26 -10.67 -7.34
N VAL A 25 -9.49 -10.33 -6.07
CA VAL A 25 -8.48 -9.70 -5.20
C VAL A 25 -7.30 -10.65 -4.96
N ILE A 26 -7.56 -11.93 -4.69
CA ILE A 26 -6.51 -12.95 -4.54
C ILE A 26 -5.69 -13.08 -5.83
N GLY A 27 -6.36 -13.15 -6.99
CA GLY A 27 -5.72 -13.22 -8.29
C GLY A 27 -4.81 -12.01 -8.55
N TYR A 28 -5.31 -10.81 -8.28
CA TYR A 28 -4.56 -9.56 -8.40
C TYR A 28 -3.32 -9.55 -7.51
N ILE A 29 -3.45 -9.86 -6.21
CA ILE A 29 -2.34 -9.91 -5.26
C ILE A 29 -1.27 -10.90 -5.72
N ASN A 30 -1.69 -12.09 -6.15
CA ASN A 30 -0.76 -13.14 -6.58
C ASN A 30 0.01 -12.73 -7.85
N ASP A 31 -0.68 -12.17 -8.85
CA ASP A 31 -0.04 -11.68 -10.08
C ASP A 31 0.92 -10.52 -9.78
N LEU A 32 0.52 -9.58 -8.93
CA LEU A 32 1.33 -8.43 -8.50
C LEU A 32 2.61 -8.90 -7.80
N ILE A 33 2.51 -9.82 -6.85
CA ILE A 33 3.67 -10.35 -6.11
C ILE A 33 4.60 -11.12 -7.04
N LYS A 34 4.04 -11.96 -7.91
CA LYS A 34 4.81 -12.74 -8.89
C LYS A 34 5.57 -11.81 -9.83
N PHE A 35 4.92 -10.76 -10.31
CA PHE A 35 5.55 -9.76 -11.17
C PHE A 35 6.66 -9.00 -10.45
N LEU A 36 6.40 -8.48 -9.25
CA LEU A 36 7.40 -7.76 -8.45
C LEU A 36 8.65 -8.60 -8.22
N LYS A 37 8.48 -9.85 -7.81
CA LYS A 37 9.60 -10.78 -7.57
C LYS A 37 10.40 -11.04 -8.85
N LYS A 38 9.73 -11.18 -9.99
CA LYS A 38 10.39 -11.39 -11.30
C LYS A 38 11.13 -10.13 -11.77
N LYS A 39 10.54 -8.95 -11.58
CA LYS A 39 11.05 -7.69 -12.12
C LYS A 39 12.18 -7.09 -11.28
N LEU A 40 12.04 -7.13 -9.96
CA LEU A 40 12.95 -6.45 -9.03
C LEU A 40 13.82 -7.39 -8.19
N GLY A 41 13.44 -8.67 -8.08
CA GLY A 41 13.99 -9.55 -7.06
C GLY A 41 13.29 -9.39 -5.70
N SER A 42 13.42 -10.39 -4.84
CA SER A 42 12.73 -10.40 -3.53
C SER A 42 13.38 -9.48 -2.50
N ASP A 43 14.62 -9.05 -2.72
CA ASP A 43 15.39 -8.21 -1.81
C ASP A 43 14.99 -6.73 -1.88
N LYS A 44 14.47 -6.28 -3.01
CA LYS A 44 13.98 -4.92 -3.24
C LYS A 44 12.57 -4.68 -2.72
N ILE A 45 11.82 -5.74 -2.45
CA ILE A 45 10.45 -5.67 -1.91
C ILE A 45 10.56 -5.68 -0.38
N ILE A 46 10.35 -4.53 0.25
CA ILE A 46 10.47 -4.40 1.72
C ILE A 46 9.19 -4.84 2.40
N SER A 47 8.03 -4.37 1.92
CA SER A 47 6.73 -4.72 2.47
C SER A 47 5.64 -4.57 1.42
N ILE A 48 4.62 -5.41 1.49
CA ILE A 48 3.37 -5.26 0.75
C ILE A 48 2.24 -5.31 1.77
N ILE A 49 1.47 -4.23 1.82
CA ILE A 49 0.43 -4.00 2.81
C ILE A 49 -0.89 -3.85 2.06
N LEU A 50 -1.88 -4.65 2.41
CA LEU A 50 -3.26 -4.45 2.01
C LEU A 50 -3.91 -3.56 3.08
N PHE A 51 -4.56 -2.47 2.68
CA PHE A 51 -5.28 -1.57 3.57
C PHE A 51 -6.63 -1.20 2.97
N GLY A 52 -7.51 -0.56 3.75
CA GLY A 52 -8.84 -0.14 3.28
C GLY A 52 -9.93 -0.21 4.35
N SER A 53 -11.09 0.34 4.02
CA SER A 53 -12.24 0.55 4.93
C SER A 53 -12.86 -0.75 5.47
N ASN A 54 -12.71 -1.87 4.76
CA ASN A 54 -13.37 -3.14 5.07
C ASN A 54 -12.46 -4.21 5.70
N ILE A 55 -11.34 -3.81 6.30
CA ILE A 55 -10.38 -4.74 6.94
C ILE A 55 -10.69 -4.99 8.43
N TYR A 56 -11.79 -4.42 8.94
CA TYR A 56 -12.19 -4.58 10.34
C TYR A 56 -12.56 -6.02 10.74
N LEU A 57 -12.26 -6.30 12.01
CA LEU A 57 -12.23 -7.58 12.70
C LEU A 57 -13.49 -8.45 12.48
N ASN A 58 -13.26 -9.71 12.08
CA ASN A 58 -14.21 -10.83 12.01
C ASN A 58 -15.19 -10.96 10.83
N ASP A 59 -15.29 -10.01 9.89
CA ASP A 59 -16.15 -10.19 8.69
C ASP A 59 -15.37 -9.93 7.40
N THR A 60 -14.48 -10.86 7.06
CA THR A 60 -13.63 -10.80 5.87
C THR A 60 -14.39 -11.14 4.57
N SER A 61 -15.69 -11.41 4.68
CA SER A 61 -16.58 -11.65 3.54
C SER A 61 -16.81 -10.39 2.68
N LYS A 62 -16.41 -9.21 3.18
CA LYS A 62 -16.66 -7.89 2.57
C LYS A 62 -15.41 -7.10 2.21
N ILE A 63 -14.28 -7.76 1.90
CA ILE A 63 -13.15 -7.05 1.25
C ILE A 63 -13.60 -6.67 -0.17
N SER A 64 -14.34 -5.56 -0.29
CA SER A 64 -14.80 -4.98 -1.56
C SER A 64 -13.77 -4.06 -2.18
N ASP A 65 -12.91 -3.47 -1.35
CA ASP A 65 -11.97 -2.41 -1.72
C ASP A 65 -10.56 -2.96 -1.47
N CYS A 66 -9.78 -3.13 -2.54
CA CYS A 66 -8.44 -3.69 -2.49
C CYS A 66 -7.43 -2.56 -2.66
N ASP A 67 -6.98 -1.92 -1.58
CA ASP A 67 -5.93 -0.91 -1.67
C ASP A 67 -4.59 -1.51 -1.22
N ILE A 68 -3.60 -1.53 -2.11
CA ILE A 68 -2.28 -2.11 -1.84
C ILE A 68 -1.22 -1.02 -1.78
N LEU A 69 -0.42 -1.05 -0.71
CA LEU A 69 0.81 -0.29 -0.59
C LEU A 69 2.01 -1.22 -0.75
N VAL A 70 2.80 -0.99 -1.79
CA VAL A 70 4.09 -1.64 -2.04
C VAL A 70 5.20 -0.71 -1.57
N ILE A 71 5.99 -1.16 -0.60
CA ILE A 71 7.14 -0.44 -0.07
C ILE A 71 8.41 -1.13 -0.58
N LEU A 72 9.22 -0.38 -1.33
CA LEU A 72 10.44 -0.83 -1.97
C LEU A 72 11.69 -0.27 -1.28
N SER A 73 12.85 -0.85 -1.59
CA SER A 73 14.15 -0.33 -1.16
C SER A 73 14.43 1.05 -1.76
N ASP A 74 15.28 1.83 -1.08
CA ASP A 74 15.53 3.23 -1.45
C ASP A 74 16.36 3.40 -2.74
N ASP A 75 17.02 2.33 -3.19
CA ASP A 75 17.82 2.29 -4.42
C ASP A 75 17.00 2.09 -5.70
N ILE A 76 15.70 1.83 -5.60
CA ILE A 76 14.80 1.82 -6.75
C ILE A 76 14.65 3.24 -7.30
N SER A 77 14.73 3.41 -8.62
CA SER A 77 14.59 4.69 -9.31
C SER A 77 13.12 5.12 -9.51
N ASP A 78 12.88 6.41 -9.75
CA ASP A 78 11.51 6.91 -10.02
C ASP A 78 10.98 6.37 -11.36
N THR A 79 11.86 6.12 -12.33
CA THR A 79 11.51 5.51 -13.62
C THR A 79 11.05 4.06 -13.44
N GLU A 80 11.69 3.30 -12.56
CA GLU A 80 11.22 1.95 -12.20
C GLU A 80 9.86 1.99 -11.50
N ILE A 81 9.67 2.85 -10.50
CA ILE A 81 8.37 3.01 -9.82
C ILE A 81 7.26 3.35 -10.83
N ASN A 82 7.51 4.30 -11.74
CA ASN A 82 6.60 4.65 -12.83
C ASN A 82 6.25 3.44 -13.72
N SER A 83 7.23 2.60 -14.03
CA SER A 83 7.00 1.39 -14.83
C SER A 83 6.15 0.36 -14.09
N LEU A 84 6.31 0.24 -12.76
CA LEU A 84 5.52 -0.69 -11.94
C LEU A 84 4.06 -0.24 -11.88
N GLU A 85 3.80 1.05 -11.70
CA GLU A 85 2.44 1.58 -11.62
C GLU A 85 1.64 1.38 -12.90
N LYS A 86 2.26 1.59 -14.06
CA LYS A 86 1.62 1.29 -15.35
C LYS A 86 1.17 -0.18 -15.41
N TYR A 87 2.04 -1.09 -14.99
CA TYR A 87 1.71 -2.51 -14.98
C TYR A 87 0.66 -2.88 -13.92
N PHE A 88 0.71 -2.26 -12.75
CA PHE A 88 -0.30 -2.48 -11.71
C PHE A 88 -1.66 -2.00 -12.14
N PHE A 89 -1.74 -0.87 -12.84
CA PHE A 89 -2.97 -0.41 -13.45
C PHE A 89 -3.53 -1.41 -14.48
N GLU A 90 -2.68 -2.00 -15.32
CA GLU A 90 -3.09 -3.06 -16.25
C GLU A 90 -3.59 -4.32 -15.50
N LEU A 91 -2.96 -4.69 -14.38
CA LEU A 91 -3.43 -5.78 -13.53
C LEU A 91 -4.79 -5.48 -12.88
N GLU A 92 -5.02 -4.25 -12.44
CA GLU A 92 -6.31 -3.83 -11.88
C GLU A 92 -7.43 -3.94 -12.90
N ILE A 93 -7.16 -3.57 -14.16
CA ILE A 93 -8.09 -3.75 -15.27
C ILE A 93 -8.34 -5.24 -15.51
N LYS A 94 -7.28 -6.04 -15.60
CA LYS A 94 -7.34 -7.49 -15.84
C LYS A 94 -8.20 -8.22 -14.79
N HIS A 95 -8.11 -7.81 -13.53
CA HIS A 95 -8.84 -8.42 -12.43
C HIS A 95 -10.16 -7.69 -12.10
N GLU A 96 -10.60 -6.75 -12.96
CA GLU A 96 -11.84 -5.99 -12.82
C GLU A 96 -11.96 -5.26 -11.46
N LEU A 97 -10.83 -4.78 -10.93
CA LEU A 97 -10.77 -4.02 -9.68
C LEU A 97 -10.94 -2.51 -9.90
N ASN A 98 -10.74 -2.04 -11.13
CA ASN A 98 -10.93 -0.64 -11.52
C ASN A 98 -12.42 -0.28 -11.77
N ILE A 99 -13.32 -0.84 -10.97
CA ILE A 99 -14.75 -0.48 -11.00
C ILE A 99 -14.94 0.62 -9.97
N LYS A 100 -15.37 1.81 -10.43
CA LYS A 100 -15.67 2.94 -9.53
C LYS A 100 -16.56 2.46 -8.38
N PRO A 101 -16.05 2.45 -7.14
CA PRO A 101 -16.85 2.04 -5.99
C PRO A 101 -17.99 3.04 -5.78
N LYS A 102 -19.23 2.53 -5.64
CA LYS A 102 -20.43 3.37 -5.46
C LYS A 102 -20.37 4.23 -4.19
N ASN A 103 -19.61 3.82 -3.18
CA ASN A 103 -19.60 4.40 -1.82
C ASN A 103 -18.20 4.80 -1.33
N PHE A 104 -17.29 5.25 -2.19
CA PHE A 104 -15.94 5.57 -1.73
C PHE A 104 -15.96 6.70 -0.68
N LEU A 105 -15.61 6.41 0.57
CA LEU A 105 -15.74 7.35 1.69
C LEU A 105 -14.41 7.85 2.26
N ASP A 106 -13.26 7.43 1.72
CA ASP A 106 -12.00 8.05 2.13
C ASP A 106 -11.67 9.27 1.26
N SER A 107 -11.60 10.42 1.93
CA SER A 107 -11.31 11.72 1.30
C SER A 107 -10.01 11.69 0.49
N VAL A 108 -9.06 10.85 0.89
CA VAL A 108 -7.73 10.74 0.29
C VAL A 108 -7.77 10.15 -1.10
N LEU A 109 -8.47 9.04 -1.29
CA LEU A 109 -8.54 8.36 -2.59
C LEU A 109 -9.44 9.13 -3.56
N LYS A 110 -10.48 9.81 -3.07
CA LYS A 110 -11.20 10.82 -3.87
C LYS A 110 -10.30 11.95 -4.37
N ILE A 111 -9.35 12.40 -3.55
CA ILE A 111 -8.41 13.46 -3.93
C ILE A 111 -7.35 12.91 -4.89
N ILE A 112 -6.87 11.69 -4.68
CA ILE A 112 -5.94 11.03 -5.60
C ILE A 112 -6.63 10.85 -6.95
N GLU A 113 -7.86 10.33 -6.98
CA GLU A 113 -8.71 10.24 -8.18
C GLU A 113 -8.87 11.62 -8.85
N LYS A 114 -9.17 12.67 -8.08
CA LYS A 114 -9.26 14.03 -8.61
C LYS A 114 -7.93 14.56 -9.16
N SER A 115 -6.80 14.17 -8.57
CA SER A 115 -5.47 14.64 -8.96
C SER A 115 -4.91 13.89 -10.17
N THR A 116 -5.22 12.60 -10.30
CA THR A 116 -4.68 11.74 -11.37
C THR A 116 -5.69 11.52 -12.50
N GLY A 117 -6.97 11.80 -12.26
CA GLY A 117 -8.08 11.46 -13.14
C GLY A 117 -8.41 9.97 -13.17
N MET A 118 -7.74 9.15 -12.35
CA MET A 118 -7.88 7.69 -12.33
C MET A 118 -8.17 7.19 -10.92
N TYR A 119 -9.08 6.22 -10.82
CA TYR A 119 -9.19 5.40 -9.62
C TYR A 119 -8.00 4.43 -9.60
N VAL A 120 -7.24 4.42 -8.52
CA VAL A 120 -6.03 3.60 -8.38
C VAL A 120 -6.09 2.88 -7.04
N SER A 121 -6.02 1.55 -7.09
CA SER A 121 -6.02 0.65 -5.92
C SER A 121 -4.60 0.28 -5.46
N HIS A 122 -3.57 0.90 -6.03
CA HIS A 122 -2.18 0.62 -5.70
C HIS A 122 -1.36 1.89 -5.42
N PHE A 123 -0.41 1.73 -4.52
CA PHE A 123 0.56 2.74 -4.14
C PHE A 123 1.94 2.12 -4.11
N VAL A 124 2.91 2.77 -4.73
CA VAL A 124 4.30 2.32 -4.75
C VAL A 124 5.18 3.40 -4.19
N THR A 125 5.95 3.06 -3.15
CA THR A 125 6.82 4.05 -2.49
C THR A 125 8.13 3.43 -2.02
N ARG A 126 9.07 4.29 -1.64
CA ARG A 126 10.34 3.89 -1.05
C ARG A 126 10.23 3.82 0.47
N LYS A 127 11.02 2.94 1.08
CA LYS A 127 11.08 2.77 2.53
C LYS A 127 11.33 4.08 3.27
N SER A 128 12.29 4.89 2.83
CA SER A 128 12.59 6.19 3.46
C SER A 128 11.38 7.14 3.44
N TYR A 129 10.61 7.16 2.36
CA TYR A 129 9.43 8.02 2.22
C TYR A 129 8.28 7.57 3.12
N TRP A 130 8.10 6.25 3.26
CA TRP A 130 7.17 5.67 4.23
C TRP A 130 7.54 6.03 5.67
N LEU A 131 8.78 5.75 6.06
CA LEU A 131 9.27 5.99 7.43
C LEU A 131 9.23 7.47 7.81
N THR A 132 9.53 8.37 6.85
CA THR A 132 9.47 9.82 7.07
C THR A 132 8.07 10.42 6.83
N LYS A 133 7.03 9.58 6.67
CA LYS A 133 5.62 9.99 6.48
C LYS A 133 5.45 11.02 5.35
N LYS A 134 6.26 10.92 4.27
CA LYS A 134 6.24 11.85 3.13
C LYS A 134 5.03 11.61 2.25
N PHE A 135 3.88 12.10 2.68
CA PHE A 135 2.57 11.91 2.06
C PHE A 135 2.57 12.06 0.52
N ALA A 136 3.08 13.20 0.02
CA ALA A 136 3.13 13.47 -1.42
C ALA A 136 3.92 12.42 -2.22
N LYS A 137 4.91 11.79 -1.59
CA LYS A 137 5.76 10.75 -2.18
C LYS A 137 5.18 9.34 -2.01
N ILE A 138 4.38 9.11 -0.98
CA ILE A 138 3.66 7.85 -0.76
C ILE A 138 2.52 7.71 -1.77
N PHE A 139 1.72 8.78 -1.92
CA PHE A 139 0.53 8.78 -2.78
C PHE A 139 0.74 9.40 -4.14
N ARG A 140 1.97 9.86 -4.43
CA ARG A 140 2.38 10.42 -5.72
C ARG A 140 1.52 11.58 -6.25
N VAL A 141 0.98 12.34 -5.32
CA VAL A 141 0.20 13.55 -5.59
C VAL A 141 1.09 14.78 -5.58
N ASN A 142 0.69 15.83 -6.31
CA ASN A 142 1.37 17.13 -6.24
C ASN A 142 1.33 17.65 -4.80
N ARG A 143 2.37 18.41 -4.39
CA ARG A 143 2.50 19.04 -3.08
C ARG A 143 1.30 19.91 -2.69
N ILE A 144 0.67 20.55 -3.67
CA ILE A 144 -0.54 21.37 -3.46
C ILE A 144 -1.69 20.48 -2.95
N PHE A 145 -1.97 19.38 -3.64
CA PHE A 145 -2.90 18.38 -3.15
C PHE A 145 -2.43 17.83 -1.81
N ALA A 146 -1.14 17.54 -1.65
CA ALA A 146 -0.53 17.05 -0.40
C ALA A 146 -0.81 17.95 0.81
N TYR A 147 -1.00 19.25 0.60
CA TYR A 147 -1.35 20.23 1.62
C TYR A 147 -2.86 20.32 1.89
N MET A 148 -3.69 19.99 0.90
CA MET A 148 -5.15 19.98 0.99
C MET A 148 -5.73 18.72 1.66
N PHE A 149 -4.93 17.67 1.89
CA PHE A 149 -5.42 16.46 2.56
C PHE A 149 -5.84 16.74 4.02
N ALA A 150 -6.90 16.04 4.45
CA ALA A 150 -7.19 15.77 5.86
C ALA A 150 -5.88 15.43 6.61
N PRO A 151 -5.75 15.82 7.90
CA PRO A 151 -4.48 15.77 8.63
C PRO A 151 -3.70 14.50 8.31
N ARG A 152 -2.56 14.64 7.61
CA ARG A 152 -1.80 13.56 6.95
C ARG A 152 -1.57 12.35 7.87
N ASN A 153 -1.40 12.63 9.15
CA ASN A 153 -1.21 11.65 10.20
C ASN A 153 -2.46 10.80 10.46
N ILE A 154 -3.66 11.38 10.38
CA ILE A 154 -4.93 10.65 10.51
C ILE A 154 -5.10 9.65 9.36
N VAL A 155 -4.74 10.04 8.13
CA VAL A 155 -4.83 9.16 6.97
C VAL A 155 -3.89 7.97 7.12
N ILE A 156 -2.61 8.23 7.38
CA ILE A 156 -1.61 7.18 7.57
C ILE A 156 -2.00 6.29 8.75
N LYS A 157 -2.49 6.87 9.85
CA LYS A 157 -2.98 6.13 11.02
C LYS A 157 -4.18 5.25 10.68
N SER A 158 -5.13 5.76 9.88
CA SER A 158 -6.30 5.00 9.41
C SER A 158 -5.84 3.80 8.60
N MET A 159 -5.00 4.02 7.57
CA MET A 159 -4.43 2.95 6.75
C MET A 159 -3.72 1.89 7.61
N ILE A 160 -2.88 2.32 8.56
CA ILE A 160 -2.18 1.41 9.46
C ILE A 160 -3.17 0.61 10.30
N SER A 161 -4.18 1.27 10.87
CA SER A 161 -5.17 0.65 11.77
C SER A 161 -6.05 -0.38 11.07
N SER A 162 -6.30 -0.21 9.77
CA SER A 162 -7.08 -1.12 8.94
C SER A 162 -6.21 -1.74 7.84
N SER A 163 -5.14 -2.43 8.24
CA SER A 163 -4.23 -3.11 7.29
C SER A 163 -3.77 -4.51 7.68
N ILE A 164 -3.46 -5.29 6.65
CA ILE A 164 -2.89 -6.63 6.70
C ILE A 164 -1.57 -6.63 5.93
N ILE A 165 -0.54 -7.24 6.51
CA ILE A 165 0.73 -7.44 5.81
C ILE A 165 0.62 -8.71 4.97
N LEU A 166 0.82 -8.54 3.67
CA LEU A 166 0.83 -9.62 2.68
C LEU A 166 2.23 -10.22 2.55
N LEU A 167 3.27 -9.37 2.53
CA LEU A 167 4.66 -9.80 2.34
C LEU A 167 5.62 -8.84 3.05
N GLY A 168 6.74 -9.36 3.56
CA GLY A 168 7.87 -8.55 4.01
C GLY A 168 7.79 -8.09 5.46
N ASP A 169 8.45 -6.98 5.77
CA ASP A 169 8.56 -6.43 7.12
C ASP A 169 7.24 -5.78 7.57
N ASP A 170 6.90 -5.92 8.86
CA ASP A 170 5.87 -5.10 9.49
C ASP A 170 6.39 -3.68 9.70
N LEU A 171 5.97 -2.77 8.81
CA LEU A 171 6.33 -1.35 8.84
C LEU A 171 5.21 -0.46 9.39
N ARG A 172 4.20 -1.02 10.04
CA ARG A 172 3.07 -0.26 10.59
C ARG A 172 3.43 0.52 11.86
N TYR A 173 4.46 0.06 12.58
CA TYR A 173 4.96 0.74 13.77
C TYR A 173 6.00 1.80 13.39
N ILE A 174 5.52 2.92 12.82
CA ILE A 174 6.34 4.10 12.54
C ILE A 174 6.31 5.00 13.80
N ASP A 175 7.18 4.65 14.75
CA ASP A 175 7.43 5.29 16.05
C ASP A 175 6.39 5.03 17.15
N ASN A 176 6.88 4.63 18.32
CA ASN A 176 6.13 4.60 19.60
C ASN A 176 5.81 6.01 20.14
N GLU A 177 5.96 7.07 19.33
CA GLU A 177 5.65 8.44 19.71
C GLU A 177 4.72 9.06 18.66
N ILE A 178 3.42 8.86 18.85
CA ILE A 178 2.43 9.78 18.30
C ILE A 178 2.36 10.96 19.28
N THR A 179 3.34 11.87 19.22
CA THR A 179 3.19 13.17 19.88
C THR A 179 2.30 14.03 18.99
N ILE A 180 1.01 14.04 19.31
CA ILE A 180 0.02 14.95 18.73
C ILE A 180 0.24 16.30 19.41
N ASN A 181 1.00 17.20 18.79
CA ASN A 181 0.83 18.61 19.10
C ASN A 181 -0.32 19.12 18.24
N SER A 182 -1.34 19.58 18.96
CA SER A 182 -2.63 20.12 18.52
C SER A 182 -2.48 21.32 17.60
#